data_AF-A0A8T6AAX9-F1
#
_entry.id   AF-A0A8T6AAX9-F1
#
_cell.length_a   1.000
_cell.length_b   1.000
_cell.length_c   1.000
_cell.angle_alpha   90.00
_cell.angle_beta   90.00
_cell.angle_gamma   90.00
#
_symmetry.space_group_name_H-M   'P 1'
#
loop_
_entity.id
_entity.type
_entity.pdbx_description
1 polymer ?
#
loop_
_entity_poly.entity_id
_entity_poly.type
_entity_poly.pdbx_seq_one_letter_code
_entity_poly.pdbx_strand_id
1 'polypeptide(L)' 'MNDAVITLNGLEKRFPGMDKPAVAPLDCTIHAGYVTGL' A
#
# COMPACT_ATOMS: atom_id res chain seq x y z
N MET A 1 4.79 2.37 24.50
CA MET A 1 5.12 1.61 23.27
C MET A 1 4.49 2.38 22.13
N ASN A 2 5.25 2.85 21.13
CA ASN A 2 4.64 3.33 19.89
C ASN A 2 4.58 2.10 18.98
N ASP A 3 3.39 1.52 18.83
CA ASP A 3 3.19 0.40 17.91
C ASP A 3 3.57 0.87 16.51
N ALA A 4 4.54 0.20 15.88
CA ALA A 4 4.94 0.53 14.53
C ALA A 4 3.77 0.24 13.59
N VAL A 5 3.32 1.28 12.88
CA VAL A 5 2.21 1.21 11.93
C VAL A 5 2.69 1.69 10.56
N ILE A 6 2.38 0.92 9.53
CA ILE A 6 2.51 1.32 8.13
C ILE A 6 1.12 1.64 7.61
N THR A 7 0.91 2.87 7.14
CA THR A 7 -0.35 3.29 6.54
C THR A 7 -0.13 3.54 5.05
N LEU A 8 -0.87 2.81 4.22
CA LEU A 8 -0.96 3.05 2.78
C LEU A 8 -2.30 3.76 2.53
N ASN A 9 -2.25 4.94 1.92
CA ASN A 9 -3.45 5.71 1.55
C ASN A 9 -3.41 5.95 0.05
N GLY A 10 -4.31 5.31 -0.69
CA GLY A 10 -4.40 5.39 -2.14
C GLY A 10 -3.09 5.05 -2.86
N LEU A 11 -2.30 4.10 -2.35
CA LEU A 11 -1.03 3.73 -2.98
C LEU A 11 -1.31 3.16 -4.38
N GLU A 12 -0.79 3.82 -5.41
CA GLU A 12 -0.88 3.37 -6.80
C GLU A 12 0.51 3.06 -7.36
N LYS A 13 0.61 2.04 -8.22
CA LYS A 13 1.80 1.81 -9.04
C LYS A 13 1.52 2.21 -10.47
N ARG A 14 2.37 3.08 -11.03
CA ARG A 14 2.37 3.44 -12.46
C ARG A 14 3.73 3.08 -13.07
N PHE A 15 3.70 2.61 -14.30
CA PHE A 15 4.86 2.31 -15.11
C PHE A 15 4.89 3.25 -16.32
N PRO A 16 6.07 3.63 -16.84
CA PRO A 16 6.15 4.48 -18.02
C PRO A 16 5.37 3.93 -19.20
N GLY A 17 4.63 4.80 -19.89
CA GLY A 17 3.83 4.43 -21.07
C GLY A 17 2.45 3.82 -20.77
N MET A 18 2.01 3.78 -19.51
CA MET A 18 0.64 3.39 -19.19
C MET A 18 -0.27 4.59 -18.95
N ASP A 19 -1.43 4.59 -19.61
CA ASP A 19 -2.48 5.60 -19.40
C ASP A 19 -3.25 5.43 -18.07
N LYS A 20 -3.26 4.20 -17.52
CA LYS A 20 -3.95 3.83 -16.27
C LYS A 20 -2.98 3.17 -15.30
N PRO A 21 -3.22 3.23 -13.98
CA PRO A 21 -2.33 2.60 -13.00
C PRO A 21 -2.34 1.08 -13.12
N ALA A 22 -1.21 0.46 -12.76
CA ALA A 22 -1.01 -0.99 -12.80
C ALA A 22 -1.76 -1.70 -11.67
N VAL A 23 -1.96 -0.99 -10.56
CA VAL A 23 -2.68 -1.44 -9.38
C VAL A 23 -3.70 -0.36 -9.04
N ALA A 24 -4.92 -0.78 -8.71
CA ALA A 24 -5.92 0.13 -8.17
C ALA A 24 -5.41 0.77 -6.86
N PRO A 25 -5.87 1.97 -6.49
CA PRO A 25 -5.49 2.60 -5.24
C PRO A 25 -5.62 1.64 -4.06
N LEU A 26 -4.53 1.46 -3.31
CA LEU A 26 -4.50 0.61 -2.14
C LEU A 26 -4.55 1.43 -0.85
N ASP A 27 -5.60 1.21 -0.08
CA ASP A 27 -5.82 1.77 1.25
C ASP A 27 -5.72 0.66 2.30
N CYS A 28 -4.69 0.70 3.16
CA CYS A 28 -4.57 -0.26 4.26
C CYS A 28 -3.70 0.25 5.42
N THR A 29 -3.90 -0.36 6.59
CA THR A 29 -3.08 -0.15 7.79
C THR A 29 -2.49 -1.48 8.22
N ILE A 30 -1.17 -1.54 8.35
CA ILE A 30 -0.42 -2.72 8.77
C ILE A 30 0.19 -2.44 10.12
N HIS A 31 -0.16 -3.26 11.11
CA HIS A 31 0.35 -3.15 12.47
C HIS A 31 1.56 -4.07 12.67
N ALA A 32 2.41 -3.75 13.65
CA ALA A 32 3.53 -4.60 14.05
C ALA A 32 3.07 -6.06 14.31
N GLY A 33 3.80 -7.02 13.73
CA GLY A 33 3.49 -8.45 13.85
C GLY A 33 2.47 -8.99 12.83
N TYR A 34 1.88 -8.14 11.97
CA TYR A 34 1.03 -8.61 10.88
C TYR A 34 1.87 -9.27 9.78
N VAL A 35 1.39 -10.42 9.28
CA VAL A 35 1.85 -11.02 8.03
C VAL A 35 0.83 -10.68 6.96
N THR A 36 1.27 -10.03 5.89
CA THR A 36 0.41 -9.65 4.76
C THR A 36 0.99 -10.18 3.46
N GLY A 37 0.12 -10.57 2.53
CA GLY A 37 0.47 -11.10 1.20
C GLY A 37 0.13 -10.14 0.06
N LEU A 38 0.09 -8.83 0.35
CA LEU A 38 -0.11 -7.76 -0.64
C LEU A 38 0.93 -7.82 -1.76
#